data_AF-A0A1U8A3R3-F1
#
_entry.id   AF-A0A1U8A3R3-F1
#
_cell.length_a   1.000
_cell.length_b   1.000
_cell.length_c   1.000
_cell.angle_alpha   90.00
_cell.angle_beta   90.00
_cell.angle_gamma   90.00
#
_symmetry.space_group_name_H-M   'P 1'
#
loop_
_entity.id
_entity.type
_entity.pdbx_description
1 polymer ?
#
loop_
_entity_poly.entity_id
_entity_poly.type
_entity_poly.pdbx_seq_one_letter_code
_entity_poly.pdbx_strand_id
1 'polypeptide(L)'
;MSSRPRSLLRTPRRKRSLRRQSRSRLCGARKCLRNVVNGGRVQMGISEKLETLKNLIPARQGEMKADRLFKETAEYIVFLRAQVQILQRLIDFYGTDEKQKVV
;
A
#
# COMPACT_ATOMS: atom_id res chain seq x y z
N MET A 1 -57.02 -33.44 -50.80
CA MET A 1 -57.29 -34.68 -50.06
C MET A 1 -56.09 -35.00 -49.17
N SER A 2 -56.36 -35.22 -47.87
CA SER A 2 -55.56 -35.85 -46.79
C SER A 2 -54.04 -35.64 -46.75
N SER A 3 -53.46 -34.89 -45.81
CA SER A 3 -53.39 -35.05 -44.34
C SER A 3 -52.27 -35.97 -43.83
N ARG A 4 -51.26 -35.29 -43.26
CA ARG A 4 -50.46 -35.57 -42.04
C ARG A 4 -49.11 -36.31 -42.13
N PRO A 5 -48.03 -35.70 -41.59
CA PRO A 5 -46.79 -36.37 -41.22
C PRO A 5 -46.93 -37.06 -39.85
N ARG A 6 -46.31 -38.23 -39.69
CA ARG A 6 -46.22 -38.92 -38.39
C ARG A 6 -45.00 -38.45 -37.61
N SER A 7 -45.29 -37.67 -36.58
CA SER A 7 -44.48 -37.39 -35.39
C SER A 7 -43.93 -38.66 -34.74
N LEU A 8 -42.76 -38.60 -34.10
CA LEU A 8 -42.55 -39.18 -32.77
C LEU A 8 -41.42 -38.45 -31.99
N LEU A 9 -41.86 -37.76 -30.93
CA LEU A 9 -41.23 -37.70 -29.59
C LEU A 9 -40.03 -36.76 -29.34
N ARG A 10 -40.38 -35.64 -28.69
CA ARG A 10 -39.59 -34.82 -27.77
C ARG A 10 -38.68 -35.65 -26.83
N THR A 11 -37.43 -35.23 -26.66
CA THR A 11 -36.82 -34.83 -25.37
C THR A 11 -35.43 -34.20 -25.59
N PRO A 12 -35.08 -33.06 -24.97
CA PRO A 12 -33.75 -32.49 -25.08
C PRO A 12 -32.80 -33.21 -24.12
N ARG A 13 -31.99 -34.13 -24.64
CA ARG A 13 -31.03 -34.88 -23.83
C ARG A 13 -29.74 -34.09 -23.64
N ARG A 14 -29.67 -33.41 -22.49
CA ARG A 14 -28.48 -33.03 -21.70
C ARG A 14 -27.27 -32.48 -22.48
N LYS A 15 -27.07 -31.17 -22.32
CA LYS A 15 -25.76 -30.50 -22.41
C LYS A 15 -24.71 -31.28 -21.62
N ARG A 16 -23.83 -32.01 -22.32
CA ARG A 16 -22.51 -32.39 -21.79
C ARG A 16 -21.49 -31.38 -22.30
N SER A 17 -21.59 -30.17 -21.74
CA SER A 17 -20.39 -29.37 -21.52
C SER A 17 -19.58 -30.12 -20.48
N LEU A 18 -18.34 -30.47 -20.80
CA LEU A 18 -17.20 -30.44 -19.88
C LEU A 18 -15.93 -30.91 -20.59
N ARG A 19 -14.90 -30.06 -20.46
CA ARG A 19 -13.48 -30.34 -20.67
C ARG A 19 -12.98 -30.36 -22.11
N ARG A 20 -13.16 -29.24 -22.81
CA ARG A 20 -12.07 -28.73 -23.65
C ARG A 20 -11.19 -27.81 -22.81
N GLN A 21 -10.01 -28.34 -22.52
CA GLN A 21 -8.89 -27.75 -21.83
C GLN A 21 -8.49 -26.42 -22.48
N SER A 22 -9.13 -25.32 -22.07
CA SER A 22 -8.66 -23.97 -22.35
C SER A 22 -8.03 -23.44 -21.07
N ARG A 23 -6.74 -23.75 -20.91
CA ARG A 23 -5.83 -23.13 -19.94
C ARG A 23 -5.65 -21.66 -20.32
N SER A 24 -6.57 -20.81 -19.89
CA SER A 24 -6.52 -19.33 -19.97
C SER A 24 -7.94 -18.91 -19.58
N ARG A 25 -8.26 -18.49 -18.36
CA ARG A 25 -7.76 -17.31 -17.65
C ARG A 25 -8.10 -17.51 -16.16
N LEU A 26 -7.15 -18.00 -15.39
CA LEU A 26 -7.16 -17.74 -13.95
C LEU A 26 -6.68 -16.29 -13.75
N CYS A 27 -7.22 -15.64 -12.72
CA CYS A 27 -6.80 -14.33 -12.17
C CYS A 27 -7.57 -13.11 -12.70
N GLY A 28 -8.89 -13.10 -12.52
CA GLY A 28 -9.67 -11.86 -12.44
C GLY A 28 -9.69 -11.32 -11.00
N ALA A 29 -9.00 -10.20 -10.78
CA ALA A 29 -9.21 -9.25 -9.69
C ALA A 29 -9.02 -9.75 -8.24
N ARG A 30 -7.86 -10.34 -7.93
CA ARG A 30 -7.26 -10.05 -6.62
C ARG A 30 -6.46 -8.77 -6.79
N LYS A 31 -6.94 -7.67 -6.18
CA LYS A 31 -6.14 -6.45 -5.95
C LYS A 31 -4.97 -6.87 -5.04
N CYS A 32 -3.93 -7.44 -5.63
CA CYS A 32 -2.69 -7.69 -4.95
C CYS A 32 -2.06 -6.33 -4.68
N LEU A 33 -2.20 -5.87 -3.44
CA LEU A 33 -1.27 -4.95 -2.80
C LEU A 33 0.13 -5.56 -2.95
N ARG A 34 0.81 -5.23 -4.04
CA ARG A 34 2.20 -5.61 -4.27
C ARG A 34 3.08 -4.51 -3.69
N ASN A 35 3.23 -4.53 -2.36
CA ASN A 35 4.43 -3.98 -1.75
C ASN A 35 5.56 -4.96 -2.01
N VAL A 36 6.10 -4.94 -3.24
CA VAL A 36 7.32 -5.64 -3.57
C VAL A 36 8.47 -4.71 -3.20
N VAL A 37 8.94 -4.86 -1.97
CA VAL A 37 10.25 -4.37 -1.53
C VAL A 37 11.28 -5.32 -2.14
N ASN A 38 11.66 -5.07 -3.39
CA ASN A 38 12.87 -5.66 -3.98
C ASN A 38 13.81 -4.52 -4.32
N GLY A 39 15.08 -4.65 -3.90
CA GLY A 39 16.15 -3.67 -3.94
C GLY A 39 16.62 -3.23 -5.34
N GLY A 40 15.69 -2.91 -6.23
CA GLY A 40 15.90 -2.03 -7.38
C GLY A 40 15.36 -0.65 -7.04
N ARG A 41 16.06 0.41 -7.46
CA ARG A 41 15.61 1.79 -7.30
C ARG A 41 14.30 2.00 -8.09
N VAL A 42 13.16 1.63 -7.50
CA VAL A 42 11.84 1.92 -8.05
C VAL A 42 11.75 3.43 -8.08
N GLN A 43 11.66 4.00 -9.28
CA GLN A 43 11.43 5.43 -9.44
C GLN A 43 10.00 5.73 -8.98
N MET A 44 9.89 6.00 -7.68
CA MET A 44 8.65 6.45 -7.05
C MET A 44 8.20 7.73 -7.77
N GLY A 45 6.95 7.75 -8.23
CA GLY A 45 6.37 8.93 -8.87
C GLY A 45 6.34 10.10 -7.88
N ILE A 46 6.38 11.34 -8.39
CA ILE A 46 6.35 12.55 -7.53
C ILE A 46 5.11 12.55 -6.63
N SER A 47 3.96 12.12 -7.16
CA SER A 47 2.72 11.98 -6.38
C SER A 47 2.87 11.00 -5.21
N GLU A 48 3.53 9.88 -5.42
CA GLU A 48 3.76 8.87 -4.39
C GLU A 48 4.72 9.41 -3.31
N LYS A 49 5.77 10.13 -3.73
CA LYS A 49 6.68 10.83 -2.81
C LYS A 49 5.95 11.86 -1.94
N LEU A 50 5.07 12.66 -2.54
CA LEU A 50 4.30 13.66 -1.81
C LEU A 50 3.32 13.01 -0.82
N GLU A 51 2.68 11.91 -1.21
CA GLU A 51 1.79 11.18 -0.30
C GLU A 51 2.57 10.54 0.86
N THR A 52 3.74 9.95 0.60
CA THR A 52 4.60 9.45 1.67
C THR A 52 5.07 10.55 2.61
N LEU A 53 5.41 11.73 2.08
CA LEU A 53 5.84 12.87 2.89
C LEU A 53 4.70 13.36 3.79
N LYS A 54 3.49 13.46 3.26
CA LYS A 54 2.28 13.83 4.01
C LYS A 54 2.02 12.88 5.19
N ASN A 55 2.26 11.58 5.02
CA ASN A 55 2.06 10.59 6.07
C ASN A 55 3.06 10.68 7.23
N LEU A 56 4.18 11.39 7.06
CA LEU A 56 5.24 11.54 8.08
C LEU A 56 5.02 12.75 9.00
N ILE A 57 4.17 13.70 8.60
CA ILE A 57 3.96 14.94 9.37
C ILE A 57 2.80 14.71 10.36
N PRO A 58 3.04 14.88 11.67
CA PRO A 58 1.98 14.77 12.66
C PRO A 58 1.01 15.94 12.48
N ALA A 59 -0.25 15.59 12.24
CA ALA A 59 -1.38 16.47 11.94
C ALA A 59 -1.41 17.04 10.51
N ARG A 60 -2.34 16.48 9.73
CA ARG A 60 -3.39 17.17 8.94
C ARG A 60 -3.95 16.16 7.94
N GLN A 61 -5.00 15.44 8.35
CA GLN A 61 -5.78 14.58 7.46
C GLN A 61 -6.63 15.48 6.55
N GLY A 62 -6.20 15.64 5.30
CA GLY A 62 -6.91 16.46 4.32
C GLY A 62 -6.10 16.67 3.04
N GLU A 63 -6.72 17.25 2.02
CA GLU A 63 -6.01 17.70 0.82
C GLU A 63 -5.11 18.89 1.18
N MET A 64 -3.80 18.69 1.01
CA MET A 64 -2.79 19.70 1.31
C MET A 64 -2.02 20.02 0.03
N LYS A 65 -1.95 21.31 -0.31
CA LYS A 65 -1.11 21.79 -1.42
C LYS A 65 0.37 21.61 -1.07
N ALA A 66 1.19 21.39 -2.09
CA ALA A 66 2.62 21.15 -1.95
C ALA A 66 3.34 22.25 -1.12
N ASP A 67 3.03 23.53 -1.36
CA ASP A 67 3.67 24.64 -0.64
C ASP A 67 3.44 24.58 0.87
N ARG A 68 2.23 24.23 1.29
CA ARG A 68 1.90 24.06 2.71
C ARG A 68 2.57 22.81 3.28
N LEU A 69 2.61 21.73 2.52
CA LEU A 69 3.27 20.49 2.92
C LEU A 69 4.76 20.73 3.21
N PHE A 70 5.45 21.48 2.35
CA PHE A 70 6.86 21.81 2.55
C PHE A 70 7.10 22.72 3.75
N LYS A 71 6.22 23.70 3.98
CA LYS A 71 6.30 24.55 5.17
C LYS A 71 6.18 23.75 6.46
N GLU A 72 5.14 22.93 6.58
CA GLU A 72 4.90 22.12 7.78
C GLU A 72 6.00 21.06 7.96
N THR A 73 6.54 20.53 6.85
CA THR A 73 7.71 19.64 6.89
C THR A 73 8.92 20.36 7.48
N ALA A 74 9.20 21.59 7.04
CA ALA A 74 10.33 22.37 7.55
C ALA A 74 10.18 22.65 9.05
N GLU A 75 8.98 23.05 9.48
CA GLU A 75 8.66 23.27 10.89
C GLU A 75 8.85 21.98 11.71
N TYR A 76 8.36 20.85 11.21
CA TYR A 76 8.49 19.57 11.90
C TYR A 76 9.93 19.06 11.96
N ILE A 77 10.75 19.27 10.92
CA ILE A 77 12.19 18.96 10.96
C ILE A 77 12.89 19.77 12.06
N VAL A 78 12.60 21.06 12.17
CA VAL A 78 13.19 21.90 13.22
C VAL A 78 12.77 21.42 14.60
N PHE A 79 11.49 21.09 14.78
CA PHE A 79 10.96 20.53 16.02
C PHE A 79 11.68 19.23 16.41
N LEU A 80 11.79 18.27 15.50
CA LEU A 80 12.49 17.00 15.74
C LEU A 80 13.97 17.22 16.09
N ARG A 81 14.65 18.15 15.41
CA ARG A 81 16.04 18.50 15.73
C ARG A 81 16.17 19.04 17.16
N ALA A 82 15.27 19.92 17.58
CA ALA A 82 15.25 20.44 18.95
C ALA A 82 15.01 19.32 19.97
N GLN A 83 14.07 18.41 19.71
CA GLN A 83 13.83 17.26 20.58
C GLN A 83 15.07 16.37 20.73
N VAL A 84 15.74 16.05 19.63
CA VAL A 84 16.97 15.24 19.66
C VAL A 84 18.07 15.95 20.45
N GLN A 85 18.23 17.27 20.27
CA GLN A 85 19.22 18.04 21.03
C GLN A 85 18.92 18.03 22.53
N ILE A 86 17.66 18.21 22.94
CA ILE A 86 17.26 18.15 24.35
C ILE A 86 17.58 16.76 24.92
N LEU A 87 17.19 15.69 24.23
CA LEU A 87 17.46 14.32 24.66
C LEU A 87 18.97 14.04 24.80
N GLN A 88 19.78 14.50 23.84
CA GLN A 88 21.24 14.39 23.92
C GLN A 88 21.79 15.11 25.15
N ARG A 89 21.34 16.34 25.43
CA ARG A 89 21.75 17.07 26.63
C ARG A 89 21.37 16.33 27.90
N LEU A 90 20.15 15.78 27.98
CA LEU A 90 19.73 14.98 29.13
C LEU A 90 20.64 13.76 29.31
N ILE A 91 21.01 13.07 28.24
CA ILE A 91 21.97 11.96 28.30
C ILE A 91 23.35 12.44 28.76
N ASP A 92 23.83 13.57 28.27
CA ASP A 92 25.12 14.12 28.70
C ASP A 92 25.11 14.49 30.19
N PHE A 93 24.00 15.02 30.70
CA PHE A 93 23.86 15.42 32.10
C PHE A 93 23.71 14.22 33.05
N TYR A 94 22.93 13.21 32.68
CA TYR A 94 22.59 12.08 33.56
C TYR A 94 23.38 10.79 33.25
N GLY A 95 23.96 10.66 32.06
CA GLY A 95 24.70 9.48 31.61
C GLY A 95 26.17 9.45 32.08
N THR A 96 26.65 10.53 32.71
CA THR A 96 28.01 10.60 33.28
C THR A 96 28.12 10.01 34.69
N ASP A 97 27.01 9.80 35.40
CA ASP A 97 27.00 9.31 36.80
C ASP A 97 27.38 7.83 36.95
N GLU A 98 27.29 7.04 35.87
CA GLU A 98 27.61 5.60 35.87
C GLU A 98 29.12 5.31 35.92
N LYS A 99 29.98 6.30 35.67
CA LYS A 99 31.45 6.10 35.60
C LYS A 99 32.20 6.35 36.91
N GLN A 100 31.51 6.73 37.99
CA GLN A 100 32.15 7.21 39.23
C GLN A 100 31.90 6.33 40.48
N LYS A 101 31.43 5.09 40.29
CA LYS A 101 31.23 4.10 41.37
C LYS A 101 32.23 2.92 41.39
N VAL A 102 33.39 3.07 40.77
CA VAL A 102 34.47 2.06 40.85
C VAL A 102 35.79 2.74 41.20
N VAL A 103 35.93 3.18 42.45
CA VAL A 103 37.22 3.38 43.15
C VAL A 103 37.03 2.96 44.59
#